data_AF-A0A662BRZ1-F1
#
_entry.id   AF-A0A662BRZ1-F1
#
_cell.length_a   1.000
_cell.length_b   1.000
_cell.length_c   1.000
_cell.angle_alpha   90.00
_cell.angle_beta   90.00
_cell.angle_gamma   90.00
#
_symmetry.space_group_name_H-M   'P 1'
#
loop_
_entity.id
_entity.type
_entity.pdbx_description
1 polymer ?
#
loop_
_entity_poly.entity_id
_entity_poly.type
_entity_poly.pdbx_seq_one_letter_code
_entity_poly.pdbx_strand_id
1 'polypeptide(L)' 'NGSYHNIPAEIRDIADVSGAGDTVISTASLCLAAGLSQKDIAYISNLAGGIVCEKVGVVPINKELLKEEYFRIS' A
#
# COMPACT_ATOMS: atom_id res chain seq x y z
N ASN A 1 -23.70 -8.31 11.01
CA ASN A 1 -23.66 -6.95 10.41
C ASN A 1 -22.21 -6.60 10.12
N GLY A 2 -21.73 -6.86 8.90
CA GLY A 2 -20.35 -6.54 8.52
C GLY A 2 -20.23 -5.05 8.20
N SER A 3 -19.47 -4.30 8.98
CA SER A 3 -19.08 -2.94 8.63
C SER A 3 -18.09 -2.98 7.47
N TYR A 4 -18.37 -2.25 6.41
CA TYR A 4 -17.46 -2.08 5.28
C TYR A 4 -16.74 -0.72 5.40
N HIS A 5 -15.43 -0.73 5.21
CA HIS A 5 -14.61 0.49 5.14
C HIS A 5 -13.94 0.55 3.77
N ASN A 6 -14.20 1.64 3.05
CA ASN A 6 -13.49 1.96 1.83
C ASN A 6 -12.35 2.94 2.16
N ILE A 7 -11.14 2.62 1.71
CA ILE A 7 -9.99 3.51 1.78
C ILE A 7 -9.63 3.85 0.32
N PRO A 8 -9.80 5.11 -0.11
CA PRO A 8 -9.44 5.49 -1.47
C PRO A 8 -7.92 5.37 -1.66
N ALA A 9 -7.49 5.05 -2.88
CA ALA A 9 -6.10 5.19 -3.26
C ALA A 9 -5.72 6.68 -3.32
N GLU A 10 -4.51 7.00 -2.86
CA GLU A 10 -3.93 8.33 -3.06
C GLU A 10 -3.72 8.58 -4.55
N ILE A 11 -4.00 9.80 -5.00
CA ILE A 11 -3.76 10.21 -6.38
C ILE A 11 -2.25 10.22 -6.63
N ARG A 12 -1.81 9.47 -7.64
CA ARG A 12 -0.40 9.28 -8.02
C ARG A 12 -0.25 9.33 -9.53
N ASP A 13 0.97 9.58 -10.00
CA ASP A 13 1.29 9.52 -11.42
C ASP A 13 1.59 8.07 -11.82
N ILE A 14 0.57 7.39 -12.35
CA ILE A 14 0.61 5.96 -12.62
C ILE A 14 1.32 5.67 -13.95
N ALA A 15 2.40 4.92 -13.90
CA ALA A 15 3.19 4.50 -15.06
C ALA A 15 2.86 3.06 -15.52
N ASP A 16 2.69 2.12 -14.59
CA ASP A 16 2.42 0.70 -14.83
C ASP A 16 1.72 0.11 -13.60
N VAL A 17 0.91 -0.94 -13.72
CA VAL A 17 0.20 -1.58 -12.58
C VAL A 17 0.75 -2.98 -12.26
N SER A 18 1.78 -3.41 -12.97
CA SER A 18 2.41 -4.71 -12.81
C SER A 18 2.97 -4.90 -11.38
N GLY A 19 2.51 -5.95 -10.68
CA GLY A 19 2.98 -6.27 -9.32
C GLY A 19 2.34 -5.45 -8.18
N ALA A 20 1.38 -4.56 -8.48
CA ALA A 20 0.67 -3.80 -7.45
C ALA A 20 -0.08 -4.72 -6.46
N GLY A 21 -0.78 -5.73 -6.97
CA GLY A 21 -1.50 -6.72 -6.15
C GLY A 21 -0.58 -7.53 -5.24
N ASP A 22 0.57 -7.99 -5.76
CA ASP A 22 1.56 -8.71 -4.97
C ASP A 22 2.14 -7.82 -3.85
N THR A 23 2.36 -6.54 -4.15
CA THR A 23 2.83 -5.55 -3.17
C THR A 23 1.79 -5.31 -2.09
N VAL A 24 0.51 -5.16 -2.45
CA VAL A 24 -0.62 -5.01 -1.52
C VAL A 24 -0.67 -6.21 -0.57
N ILE A 25 -0.70 -7.43 -1.11
CA ILE A 25 -0.81 -8.65 -0.29
C ILE A 25 0.42 -8.83 0.60
N SER A 26 1.63 -8.68 0.05
CA SER A 26 2.87 -8.83 0.83
C SER A 26 2.94 -7.84 1.99
N THR A 27 2.57 -6.57 1.74
CA THR A 27 2.56 -5.51 2.76
C THR A 27 1.47 -5.76 3.79
N ALA A 28 0.27 -6.18 3.35
CA ALA A 28 -0.83 -6.51 4.25
C ALA A 28 -0.48 -7.69 5.17
N SER A 29 0.13 -8.75 4.63
CA SER A 29 0.60 -9.91 5.40
C SER A 29 1.65 -9.51 6.43
N LEU A 30 2.59 -8.62 6.09
CA LEU A 30 3.57 -8.11 7.04
C LEU A 30 2.91 -7.32 8.18
N CYS A 31 1.99 -6.40 7.84
CA CYS A 31 1.27 -5.60 8.83
C CYS A 31 0.42 -6.48 9.76
N LEU A 32 -0.23 -7.51 9.20
CA LEU A 32 -0.99 -8.50 9.96
C LEU A 32 -0.08 -9.28 10.93
N ALA A 33 1.07 -9.75 10.45
CA ALA A 33 2.05 -10.46 11.28
C ALA A 33 2.61 -9.58 12.41
N ALA A 34 2.71 -8.27 12.17
CA ALA A 34 3.12 -7.27 13.17
C ALA A 34 1.98 -6.83 14.11
N GLY A 35 0.76 -7.35 13.96
CA GLY A 35 -0.37 -7.09 14.86
C GLY A 35 -1.03 -5.72 14.69
N LEU A 36 -0.94 -5.12 13.50
CA LEU A 36 -1.56 -3.82 13.21
C LEU A 36 -3.09 -3.92 13.14
N SER A 37 -3.76 -2.77 13.29
CA SER A 37 -5.21 -2.69 13.14
C SER A 37 -5.65 -2.95 11.70
N GLN A 38 -6.88 -3.42 11.49
CA GLN A 38 -7.42 -3.64 10.14
C GLN A 38 -7.37 -2.36 9.27
N LYS A 39 -7.58 -1.19 9.90
CA LYS A 39 -7.52 0.11 9.23
C LYS A 39 -6.10 0.42 8.75
N ASP A 40 -5.10 0.22 9.61
CA ASP A 40 -3.69 0.48 9.25
C ASP A 40 -3.19 -0.51 8.20
N ILE A 41 -3.55 -1.79 8.33
CA ILE A 41 -3.25 -2.82 7.32
C ILE A 41 -3.77 -2.39 5.96
N ALA A 42 -5.05 -1.99 5.89
CA ALA A 42 -5.67 -1.57 4.63
C ALA A 42 -5.03 -0.28 4.07
N TYR A 43 -4.70 0.67 4.94
CA TYR A 43 -4.08 1.93 4.53
C TYR A 43 -2.66 1.74 3.99
N ILE A 44 -1.78 1.06 4.74
CA ILE A 44 -0.37 0.87 4.38
C ILE A 44 -0.24 -0.01 3.13
N SER A 45 -1.07 -1.06 3.00
CA SER A 45 -1.03 -1.93 1.82
C SER A 45 -1.52 -1.23 0.56
N ASN A 46 -2.61 -0.45 0.64
CA ASN A 46 -3.09 0.39 -0.44
C ASN A 46 -2.05 1.44 -0.87
N LEU A 47 -1.40 2.08 0.11
CA LEU A 47 -0.32 3.03 -0.13
C LEU A 47 0.87 2.39 -0.87
N ALA A 48 1.35 1.24 -0.39
CA ALA A 48 2.46 0.52 -1.01
C ALA A 48 2.13 0.09 -2.43
N GLY A 49 0.92 -0.43 -2.67
CA GLY A 49 0.44 -0.78 -4.00
C GLY A 49 0.41 0.41 -4.95
N GLY A 50 -0.04 1.57 -4.49
CA GLY A 50 -0.03 2.79 -5.29
C GLY A 50 1.37 3.30 -5.64
N ILE A 51 2.32 3.24 -4.69
CA ILE A 51 3.70 3.70 -4.89
C ILE A 51 4.41 2.90 -5.99
N VAL A 52 4.27 1.56 -6.00
CA VAL A 52 4.96 0.75 -7.01
C VAL A 52 4.42 0.99 -8.42
N CYS A 53 3.18 1.49 -8.53
CA CYS A 53 2.59 1.83 -9.82
C CYS A 53 3.22 3.06 -10.50
N GLU A 54 4.05 3.84 -9.79
CA GLU A 54 4.76 5.01 -10.33
C GLU A 54 6.05 4.61 -11.10
N LYS A 55 6.30 3.30 -11.25
CA LYS A 55 7.48 2.73 -11.91
C LYS A 55 7.07 1.73 -12.97
N VAL A 56 7.90 1.56 -14.00
CA VAL A 56 7.66 0.59 -15.09
C VAL A 56 8.10 -0.81 -14.66
N GLY A 57 7.27 -1.81 -14.92
CA GLY A 57 7.51 -3.21 -14.59
C GLY A 57 7.28 -3.57 -13.13
N VAL A 58 7.61 -4.81 -12.77
CA VAL A 58 7.48 -5.30 -11.39
C VAL A 58 8.69 -4.84 -10.58
N VAL A 59 8.47 -3.85 -9.71
CA VAL A 59 9.51 -3.31 -8.81
C VAL A 59 9.18 -3.60 -7.34
N PRO A 60 10.19 -3.87 -6.49
CA PRO A 60 9.96 -3.99 -5.06
C PRO A 60 9.61 -2.62 -4.45
N ILE A 61 8.76 -2.62 -3.42
CA ILE A 61 8.50 -1.42 -2.62
C ILE A 61 9.75 -0.96 -1.87
N ASN A 62 10.03 0.34 -1.90
CA ASN A 62 11.09 0.95 -1.10
C ASN A 62 10.57 1.29 0.31
N LYS A 63 11.25 0.80 1.34
CA LYS A 63 10.83 0.94 2.74
C LYS A 63 10.88 2.38 3.22
N GLU A 64 11.94 3.11 2.89
CA GLU A 64 12.14 4.50 3.29
C GLU A 64 11.07 5.39 2.66
N LEU A 65 10.84 5.24 1.35
CA LEU A 65 9.77 5.94 0.63
C LEU A 65 8.39 5.62 1.20
N LEU A 66 8.08 4.35 1.49
CA LEU A 66 6.80 3.98 2.09
C LEU A 66 6.58 4.65 3.43
N LYS A 67 7.63 4.76 4.27
CA LYS A 67 7.56 5.46 5.55
C LYS A 67 7.36 6.96 5.37
N GLU A 68 8.15 7.59 4.51
CA GLU A 68 8.07 9.02 4.22
C GLU A 68 6.67 9.38 3.71
N GLU A 69 6.17 8.61 2.75
CA GLU A 69 4.83 8.77 2.21
C GLU A 69 3.79 8.59 3.30
N TYR A 70 3.85 7.52 4.10
CA TYR A 70 2.92 7.30 5.21
C TYR A 70 2.85 8.53 6.13
N PHE A 71 3.98 9.07 6.59
CA PHE A 71 3.99 10.26 7.44
C PHE A 71 3.53 11.55 6.74
N ARG A 72 3.63 11.63 5.41
CA ARG A 72 3.15 12.78 4.63
C ARG A 72 1.62 12.84 4.56
N ILE A 73 0.96 11.68 4.54
CA ILE A 73 -0.49 11.57 4.31
C ILE A 73 -1.31 11.16 5.54
N SER A 74 -0.65 10.76 6.64
CA SER A 74 -1.28 10.43 7.94
C SER A 74 -1.55 11.68 8.78
#